data_AF-A0A8K0HKU2-F1
#
_entry.id   AF-A0A8K0HKU2-F1
#
_cell.length_a   1.000
_cell.length_b   1.000
_cell.length_c   1.000
_cell.angle_alpha   90.00
_cell.angle_beta   90.00
_cell.angle_gamma   90.00
#
_symmetry.space_group_name_H-M   'P 1'
#
loop_
_entity.id
_entity.type
_entity.pdbx_description
1 polymer ?
#
loop_
_entity_poly.entity_id
_entity_poly.type
_entity_poly.pdbx_seq_one_letter_code
_entity_poly.pdbx_strand_id
1 'polypeptide(L)'
;MAITHSFKPRISISQYSSRYTPLIPSPPFSFKTQTSSYFFGTIPPRLHIYQAPSLSLSRRLFLPSVSGIWDALTGGNNAREAVTAIRRGMLLFRQGDVSGSVAEFDKAIELDPRQKAYLWQRGLSLYYLDRFEEGAEQFRLDVAQNPNDTEESIWCFLCEAQLYGVDEARQRFLEVGRDPRPVMRDAYDMFKDGGDPEKLAAQFSSGRENDYFYASLYAGLYYESQWLKELQQANLDGKPEGKINKRALFV
;
A
#
# COMPACT_ATOMS: atom_id res chain seq x y z
N MET A 1 48.63 27.27 21.42
CA MET A 1 47.67 28.14 20.71
C MET A 1 47.54 27.59 19.29
N ALA A 2 46.40 27.24 18.72
CA ALA A 2 45.02 27.49 19.09
C ALA A 2 44.15 26.27 18.76
N ILE A 3 43.07 26.13 19.53
CA ILE A 3 42.08 25.07 19.52
C ILE A 3 41.04 25.39 18.46
N THR A 4 40.66 24.42 17.63
CA THR A 4 39.43 24.50 16.84
C THR A 4 38.55 23.29 17.14
N HIS A 5 37.63 23.48 18.09
CA HIS A 5 36.39 22.71 18.19
C HIS A 5 35.47 23.11 17.04
N SER A 6 34.73 22.17 16.44
CA SER A 6 33.28 22.37 16.19
C SER A 6 32.57 21.12 15.64
N PHE A 7 31.68 20.58 16.48
CA PHE A 7 30.35 20.04 16.21
C PHE A 7 30.09 19.01 15.09
N LYS A 8 29.93 17.75 15.50
CA LYS A 8 29.03 16.78 14.84
C LYS A 8 27.59 17.00 15.32
N PRO A 9 26.57 17.16 14.46
CA PRO A 9 25.19 17.13 14.91
C PRO A 9 24.77 15.69 15.23
N ARG A 10 24.34 15.49 16.47
CA ARG A 10 23.70 14.27 16.96
C ARG A 10 22.21 14.39 16.66
N ILE A 11 21.72 13.67 15.65
CA ILE A 11 20.28 13.63 15.36
C ILE A 11 19.62 12.80 16.47
N SER A 12 18.87 13.49 17.33
CA SER A 12 18.00 12.89 18.34
C SER A 12 16.68 12.53 17.67
N ILE A 13 16.37 11.24 17.59
CA ILE A 13 15.07 10.76 17.13
C ILE A 13 14.08 11.01 18.26
N SER A 14 13.34 12.12 18.20
CA SER A 14 12.23 12.36 19.12
C SER A 14 11.07 11.42 18.76
N GLN A 15 10.67 10.57 19.70
CA GLN A 15 9.46 9.78 19.61
C GLN A 15 8.24 10.73 19.58
N TYR A 16 7.60 10.87 18.42
CA TYR A 16 6.29 11.48 18.33
C TYR A 16 5.22 10.42 18.12
N SER A 17 4.49 10.14 19.19
CA SER A 17 3.22 9.43 19.17
C SER A 17 2.16 10.35 18.54
N SER A 18 1.72 10.06 17.32
CA SER A 18 0.50 10.69 16.79
C SER A 18 -0.69 9.75 17.02
N ARG A 19 -1.60 10.18 17.92
CA ARG A 19 -2.92 9.58 18.08
C ARG A 19 -3.78 9.98 16.89
N TYR A 20 -3.99 9.06 15.96
CA TYR A 20 -5.05 9.20 14.98
C TYR A 20 -6.35 8.61 15.56
N THR A 21 -7.35 9.48 15.70
CA THR A 21 -8.72 9.11 16.04
C THR A 21 -9.53 9.27 14.76
N PRO A 22 -10.13 8.22 14.18
CA PRO A 22 -11.02 8.39 13.04
C PRO A 22 -12.44 8.74 13.51
N LEU A 23 -12.95 9.86 13.02
CA LEU A 23 -14.36 10.27 13.10
C LEU A 23 -15.21 9.33 12.22
N ILE A 24 -16.17 8.65 12.83
CA ILE A 24 -17.17 7.81 12.16
C ILE A 24 -18.40 8.70 11.88
N PRO A 25 -18.93 8.77 10.64
CA PRO A 25 -20.24 9.36 10.41
C PRO A 25 -21.34 8.34 10.76
N SER A 26 -22.26 8.72 11.64
CA SER A 26 -23.44 7.94 12.02
C SER A 26 -24.54 8.04 10.96
N PRO A 27 -25.37 7.00 10.74
CA PRO A 27 -26.57 7.13 9.92
C PRO A 27 -27.72 7.79 10.70
N PRO A 28 -28.64 8.53 10.05
CA PRO A 28 -29.76 9.13 10.74
C PRO A 28 -30.90 8.10 10.91
N PHE A 29 -31.27 7.81 12.16
CA PHE A 29 -32.57 7.26 12.51
C PHE A 29 -33.25 8.16 13.55
N SER A 30 -34.47 8.59 13.23
CA SER A 30 -35.43 9.27 14.10
C SER A 30 -36.68 9.45 13.23
N PHE A 31 -37.90 9.02 13.54
CA PHE A 31 -38.70 8.96 14.76
C PHE A 31 -39.87 7.96 14.45
N LYS A 32 -40.70 7.41 15.33
CA LYS A 32 -41.44 7.97 16.47
C LYS A 32 -42.10 6.79 17.18
N THR A 33 -41.95 6.68 18.49
CA THR A 33 -42.88 5.95 19.34
C THR A 33 -44.14 6.79 19.50
N GLN A 34 -45.32 6.21 19.27
CA GLN A 34 -46.57 6.74 19.80
C GLN A 34 -47.11 5.77 20.84
N THR A 35 -47.01 6.22 22.08
CA THR A 35 -47.87 5.82 23.17
C THR A 35 -49.28 6.34 22.92
N SER A 36 -50.29 5.49 23.04
CA SER A 36 -51.63 5.95 23.41
C SER A 36 -52.36 4.83 24.15
N SER A 37 -52.99 5.21 25.25
CA SER A 37 -53.71 4.36 26.20
C SER A 37 -55.21 4.72 26.20
N TYR A 38 -56.01 3.70 26.53
CA TYR A 38 -57.45 3.69 26.86
C TYR A 38 -58.42 3.87 25.66
N PHE A 39 -59.54 3.17 25.48
CA PHE A 39 -60.64 2.79 26.39
C PHE A 39 -61.45 1.60 25.81
N PHE A 40 -61.96 0.72 26.71
CA PHE A 40 -63.22 -0.05 26.72
C PHE A 40 -63.75 -0.86 25.51
N GLY A 41 -64.15 -2.12 25.77
CA GLY A 41 -65.24 -2.75 25.02
C GLY A 41 -65.34 -4.28 25.04
N THR A 42 -66.07 -4.82 26.03
CA THR A 42 -66.92 -6.04 26.00
C THR A 42 -66.31 -7.46 26.03
N ILE A 43 -66.84 -8.25 26.98
CA ILE A 43 -66.68 -9.70 27.25
C ILE A 43 -67.71 -10.47 26.40
N PRO A 44 -67.40 -11.66 25.85
CA PRO A 44 -68.16 -12.87 26.22
C PRO A 44 -67.25 -14.15 26.26
N PRO A 45 -67.75 -15.39 26.45
CA PRO A 45 -67.49 -16.16 27.66
C PRO A 45 -66.54 -17.36 27.46
N ARG A 46 -66.18 -17.95 28.60
CA ARG A 46 -65.50 -19.24 28.81
C ARG A 46 -65.81 -20.31 27.75
N LEU A 47 -64.75 -20.88 27.18
CA LEU A 47 -64.76 -22.25 26.67
C LEU A 47 -63.63 -23.07 27.31
N HIS A 48 -63.95 -24.35 27.48
CA HIS A 48 -63.30 -25.30 28.35
C HIS A 48 -61.83 -25.60 28.02
N ILE A 49 -61.09 -25.77 29.11
CA ILE A 49 -59.75 -26.35 29.21
C ILE A 49 -59.73 -27.72 28.52
N TYR A 50 -58.86 -27.88 27.53
CA TYR A 50 -58.24 -29.16 27.21
C TYR A 50 -56.76 -29.07 27.58
N GLN A 51 -56.38 -29.76 28.66
CA GLN A 51 -54.97 -30.03 28.96
C GLN A 51 -54.47 -31.06 27.94
N ALA A 52 -53.63 -30.62 27.01
CA ALA A 52 -52.76 -31.53 26.28
C ALA A 52 -51.47 -31.74 27.10
N PRO A 53 -50.96 -32.98 27.24
CA PRO A 53 -49.75 -33.23 28.00
C PRO A 53 -48.54 -32.59 27.34
N SER A 54 -47.73 -31.91 28.15
CA SER A 54 -46.48 -31.28 27.77
C SER A 54 -45.45 -32.34 27.35
N LEU A 55 -45.16 -32.44 26.05
CA LEU A 55 -43.92 -33.05 25.59
C LEU A 55 -42.83 -31.98 25.59
N SER A 56 -42.19 -31.78 26.74
CA SER A 56 -40.97 -30.98 26.84
C SER A 56 -39.80 -31.77 26.25
N LEU A 57 -39.73 -31.85 24.92
CA LEU A 57 -38.48 -32.14 24.23
C LEU A 57 -37.64 -30.86 24.31
N SER A 58 -36.88 -30.73 25.40
CA SER A 58 -35.80 -29.75 25.53
C SER A 58 -34.68 -30.13 24.55
N ARG A 59 -34.95 -30.05 23.25
CA ARG A 59 -33.92 -30.06 22.23
C ARG A 59 -33.24 -28.71 22.38
N ARG A 60 -32.14 -28.67 23.13
CA ARG A 60 -31.21 -27.53 23.14
C ARG A 60 -30.81 -27.30 21.69
N LEU A 61 -31.52 -26.41 21.00
CA LEU A 61 -31.08 -25.84 19.75
C LEU A 61 -29.81 -25.07 20.11
N PHE A 62 -28.67 -25.68 19.80
CA PHE A 62 -27.40 -24.98 19.76
C PHE A 62 -27.54 -24.00 18.60
N LEU A 63 -28.08 -22.81 18.87
CA LEU A 63 -27.99 -21.67 17.96
C LEU A 63 -26.55 -21.20 18.09
N PRO A 64 -25.65 -21.50 17.13
CA PRO A 64 -24.35 -20.86 17.16
C PRO A 64 -24.63 -19.36 17.16
N SER A 65 -23.91 -18.60 17.98
CA SER A 65 -24.07 -17.14 17.97
C SER A 65 -24.00 -16.67 16.51
N VAL A 66 -24.89 -15.75 16.11
CA VAL A 66 -24.89 -15.21 14.74
C VAL A 66 -23.49 -14.72 14.37
N SER A 67 -22.72 -14.23 15.35
CA SER A 67 -21.30 -13.88 15.21
C SER A 67 -20.45 -14.99 14.59
N GLY A 68 -20.55 -16.25 15.03
CA GLY A 68 -19.67 -17.32 14.54
C GLY A 68 -19.98 -17.78 13.11
N ILE A 69 -21.25 -17.77 12.72
CA ILE A 69 -21.65 -18.03 11.33
C ILE A 69 -21.27 -16.82 10.46
N TRP A 70 -21.38 -15.60 11.01
CA TRP A 70 -21.03 -14.39 10.29
C TRP A 70 -19.52 -14.27 10.09
N ASP A 71 -18.70 -14.51 11.11
CA ASP A 71 -17.23 -14.56 10.99
C ASP A 71 -16.74 -15.63 10.01
N ALA A 72 -17.43 -16.78 9.94
CA ALA A 72 -17.14 -17.84 8.98
C ALA A 72 -17.57 -17.49 7.54
N LEU A 73 -18.66 -16.72 7.38
CA LEU A 73 -19.15 -16.29 6.06
C LEU A 73 -18.46 -15.00 5.57
N THR A 74 -17.99 -14.14 6.47
CA THR A 74 -17.36 -12.85 6.14
C THR A 74 -15.84 -12.87 6.32
N GLY A 75 -15.25 -13.97 6.78
CA GLY A 75 -13.81 -14.12 7.00
C GLY A 75 -13.26 -13.17 8.08
N GLY A 76 -14.06 -12.83 9.10
CA GLY A 76 -13.76 -11.74 10.04
C GLY A 76 -12.39 -11.87 10.75
N ASN A 77 -12.02 -13.09 11.16
CA ASN A 77 -10.71 -13.34 11.76
C ASN A 77 -9.58 -13.31 10.72
N ASN A 78 -9.79 -13.91 9.55
CA ASN A 78 -8.80 -13.95 8.47
C ASN A 78 -8.47 -12.56 7.93
N ALA A 79 -9.47 -11.68 7.78
CA ALA A 79 -9.27 -10.30 7.34
C ALA A 79 -8.42 -9.49 8.34
N ARG A 80 -8.64 -9.66 9.65
CA ARG A 80 -7.82 -9.01 10.69
C ARG A 80 -6.39 -9.54 10.72
N GLU A 81 -6.23 -10.85 10.54
CA GLU A 81 -4.92 -11.48 10.42
C GLU A 81 -4.19 -11.02 9.17
N ALA A 82 -4.88 -10.88 8.03
CA ALA A 82 -4.33 -10.33 6.79
C ALA A 82 -3.78 -8.92 7.02
N VAL A 83 -4.56 -8.02 7.63
CA VAL A 83 -4.10 -6.67 7.99
C VAL A 83 -2.88 -6.70 8.92
N THR A 84 -2.82 -7.67 9.83
CA THR A 84 -1.66 -7.84 10.72
C THR A 84 -0.42 -8.29 9.94
N ALA A 85 -0.58 -9.22 8.99
CA ALA A 85 0.50 -9.67 8.12
C ALA A 85 1.02 -8.52 7.22
N ILE A 86 0.14 -7.70 6.63
CA ILE A 86 0.53 -6.49 5.87
C ILE A 86 1.39 -5.56 6.72
N ARG A 87 1.00 -5.29 7.97
CA ARG A 87 1.78 -4.43 8.89
C ARG A 87 3.14 -5.02 9.22
N ARG A 88 3.25 -6.34 9.34
CA ARG A 88 4.53 -7.04 9.56
C ARG A 88 5.40 -6.97 8.32
N GLY A 89 4.85 -7.19 7.12
CA GLY A 89 5.57 -7.02 5.86
C GLY A 89 6.21 -5.65 5.74
N MET A 90 5.42 -4.58 5.97
CA MET A 90 5.94 -3.21 6.00
C MET A 90 7.00 -2.95 7.07
N LEU A 91 6.99 -3.67 8.20
CA LEU A 91 8.01 -3.54 9.24
C LEU A 91 9.30 -4.24 8.84
N LEU A 92 9.19 -5.46 8.31
CA LEU A 92 10.33 -6.26 7.84
C LEU A 92 11.06 -5.55 6.69
N PHE A 93 10.31 -4.99 5.75
CA PHE A 93 10.88 -4.17 4.67
C PHE A 93 11.73 -3.01 5.22
N ARG A 94 11.19 -2.26 6.18
CA ARG A 94 11.91 -1.15 6.83
C ARG A 94 13.13 -1.60 7.64
N GLN A 95 13.19 -2.87 8.04
CA GLN A 95 14.34 -3.46 8.72
C GLN A 95 15.38 -4.04 7.74
N GLY A 96 15.09 -4.01 6.43
CA GLY A 96 15.94 -4.60 5.39
C GLY A 96 15.72 -6.11 5.19
N ASP A 97 14.80 -6.74 5.92
CA ASP A 97 14.39 -8.12 5.67
C ASP A 97 13.36 -8.15 4.54
N VAL A 98 13.85 -7.99 3.32
CA VAL A 98 13.01 -7.91 2.11
C VAL A 98 12.34 -9.25 1.81
N SER A 99 13.04 -10.37 2.03
CA SER A 99 12.47 -11.71 1.86
C SER A 99 11.34 -11.98 2.85
N GLY A 100 11.54 -11.65 4.13
CA GLY A 100 10.49 -11.75 5.15
C GLY A 100 9.32 -10.82 4.86
N SER A 101 9.57 -9.63 4.30
CA SER A 101 8.53 -8.70 3.85
C SER A 101 7.58 -9.35 2.84
N VAL A 102 8.13 -9.93 1.76
CA VAL A 102 7.31 -10.62 0.74
C VAL A 102 6.53 -11.78 1.34
N ALA A 103 7.14 -12.58 2.22
CA ALA A 103 6.47 -13.69 2.87
C ALA A 103 5.23 -13.26 3.69
N GLU A 104 5.32 -12.16 4.43
CA GLU A 104 4.17 -11.64 5.17
C GLU A 104 3.11 -11.01 4.25
N PHE A 105 3.50 -10.40 3.12
CA PHE A 105 2.53 -9.94 2.12
C PHE A 105 1.83 -11.10 1.41
N ASP A 106 2.55 -12.16 1.03
CA ASP A 106 1.98 -13.36 0.42
C ASP A 106 1.00 -14.04 1.40
N LYS A 107 1.36 -14.14 2.67
CA LYS A 107 0.45 -14.59 3.73
C LYS A 107 -0.81 -13.72 3.83
N ALA A 108 -0.68 -12.40 3.71
CA ALA A 108 -1.86 -11.51 3.73
C ALA A 108 -2.80 -11.81 2.55
N ILE A 109 -2.24 -12.12 1.38
CA ILE A 109 -3.00 -12.49 0.18
C ILE A 109 -3.68 -13.86 0.36
N GLU A 110 -3.01 -14.83 0.98
CA GLU A 110 -3.61 -16.13 1.30
C GLU A 110 -4.80 -16.00 2.25
N LEU A 111 -4.69 -15.11 3.25
CA LEU A 111 -5.73 -14.86 4.24
C LEU A 111 -6.91 -14.05 3.67
N ASP A 112 -6.62 -13.07 2.81
CA ASP A 112 -7.63 -12.28 2.09
C ASP A 112 -7.13 -11.91 0.68
N PRO A 113 -7.54 -12.65 -0.35
CA PRO A 113 -7.09 -12.43 -1.74
C PRO A 113 -7.41 -11.05 -2.30
N ARG A 114 -8.40 -10.35 -1.73
CA ARG A 114 -8.79 -9.00 -2.16
C ARG A 114 -7.70 -7.97 -1.86
N GLN A 115 -6.84 -8.26 -0.89
CA GLN A 115 -5.74 -7.37 -0.52
C GLN A 115 -4.69 -7.26 -1.61
N LYS A 116 -4.52 -8.29 -2.45
CA LYS A 116 -3.48 -8.33 -3.50
C LYS A 116 -3.46 -7.09 -4.37
N ALA A 117 -4.63 -6.54 -4.71
CA ALA A 117 -4.74 -5.39 -5.60
C ALA A 117 -4.33 -4.04 -4.96
N TYR A 118 -3.93 -4.03 -3.68
CA TYR A 118 -3.61 -2.80 -2.93
C TYR A 118 -2.24 -2.87 -2.24
N LEU A 119 -1.38 -3.81 -2.65
CA LEU A 119 -0.09 -4.09 -2.01
C LEU A 119 1.10 -3.60 -2.85
N TRP A 120 1.12 -2.33 -3.25
CA TRP A 120 2.28 -1.73 -3.92
C TRP A 120 3.60 -1.93 -3.14
N GLN A 121 3.58 -1.98 -1.80
CA GLN A 121 4.81 -2.25 -1.01
C GLN A 121 5.36 -3.67 -1.22
N ARG A 122 4.51 -4.62 -1.59
CA ARG A 122 4.94 -5.95 -2.04
C ARG A 122 5.72 -5.81 -3.36
N GLY A 123 5.26 -4.95 -4.27
CA GLY A 123 5.95 -4.62 -5.52
C GLY A 123 7.37 -4.07 -5.27
N LEU A 124 7.52 -3.15 -4.32
CA LEU A 124 8.84 -2.67 -3.88
C LEU A 124 9.72 -3.80 -3.35
N SER A 125 9.15 -4.64 -2.48
CA SER A 125 9.90 -5.76 -1.90
C SER A 125 10.36 -6.74 -2.99
N LEU A 126 9.53 -6.97 -4.02
CA LEU A 126 9.89 -7.79 -5.17
C LEU A 126 10.98 -7.16 -6.04
N TYR A 127 10.93 -5.84 -6.25
CA TYR A 127 11.99 -5.10 -6.95
C TYR A 127 13.35 -5.31 -6.27
N TYR A 128 13.43 -5.15 -4.95
CA TYR A 128 14.67 -5.36 -4.19
C TYR A 128 15.12 -6.82 -4.06
N LEU A 129 14.31 -7.78 -4.50
CA LEU A 129 14.67 -9.20 -4.62
C LEU A 129 14.96 -9.61 -6.07
N ASP A 130 15.09 -8.65 -6.99
CA ASP A 130 15.25 -8.86 -8.43
C ASP A 130 14.09 -9.66 -9.07
N ARG A 131 12.92 -9.72 -8.41
CA ARG A 131 11.70 -10.37 -8.91
C ARG A 131 10.88 -9.37 -9.72
N PHE A 132 11.52 -8.79 -10.72
CA PHE A 132 10.99 -7.64 -11.47
C PHE A 132 9.68 -7.93 -12.21
N GLU A 133 9.50 -9.13 -12.76
CA GLU A 133 8.27 -9.50 -13.48
C GLU A 133 7.06 -9.47 -12.54
N GLU A 134 7.20 -10.10 -11.36
CA GLU A 134 6.17 -10.08 -10.33
C GLU A 134 5.95 -8.68 -9.73
N GLY A 135 7.03 -7.90 -9.61
CA GLY A 135 6.98 -6.51 -9.14
C GLY A 135 6.18 -5.63 -10.11
N ALA A 136 6.50 -5.66 -11.39
CA ALA A 136 5.78 -4.93 -12.44
C ALA A 136 4.29 -5.30 -12.45
N GLU A 137 3.97 -6.60 -12.38
CA GLU A 137 2.58 -7.04 -12.30
C GLU A 137 1.87 -6.52 -11.04
N GLN A 138 2.55 -6.52 -9.89
CA GLN A 138 1.99 -6.00 -8.66
C GLN A 138 1.67 -4.50 -8.75
N PHE A 139 2.50 -3.70 -9.43
CA PHE A 139 2.24 -2.28 -9.64
C PHE A 139 1.08 -2.04 -10.63
N ARG A 140 0.98 -2.83 -11.70
CA ARG A 140 -0.17 -2.76 -12.63
C ARG A 140 -1.50 -3.04 -11.92
N LEU A 141 -1.52 -4.02 -11.02
CA LEU A 141 -2.70 -4.31 -10.19
C LEU A 141 -3.09 -3.14 -9.29
N ASP A 142 -2.11 -2.47 -8.68
CA ASP A 142 -2.35 -1.35 -7.77
C ASP A 142 -2.87 -0.11 -8.53
N VAL A 143 -2.23 0.24 -9.65
CA VAL A 143 -2.68 1.33 -10.54
C VAL A 143 -4.10 1.10 -11.06
N ALA A 144 -4.47 -0.15 -11.36
CA ALA A 144 -5.84 -0.46 -11.76
C ALA A 144 -6.89 -0.14 -10.68
N GLN A 145 -6.49 -0.10 -9.40
CA GLN A 145 -7.36 0.33 -8.29
C GLN A 145 -7.22 1.82 -7.98
N ASN A 146 -6.02 2.38 -8.08
CA ASN A 146 -5.73 3.78 -7.82
C ASN A 146 -5.04 4.44 -9.03
N PRO A 147 -5.81 4.86 -10.05
CA PRO A 147 -5.25 5.29 -11.31
C PRO A 147 -4.66 6.70 -11.29
N ASN A 148 -4.52 7.35 -10.12
CA ASN A 148 -3.97 8.72 -10.03
C ASN A 148 -2.61 8.78 -9.32
N ASP A 149 -2.15 7.67 -8.76
CA ASP A 149 -0.84 7.63 -8.13
C ASP A 149 0.23 7.34 -9.20
N THR A 150 1.19 8.24 -9.28
CA THR A 150 2.24 8.22 -10.31
C THR A 150 3.45 7.41 -9.88
N GLU A 151 3.59 7.15 -8.58
CA GLU A 151 4.70 6.40 -8.02
C GLU A 151 4.72 4.96 -8.57
N GLU A 152 3.59 4.28 -8.61
CA GLU A 152 3.48 2.90 -9.07
C GLU A 152 3.80 2.76 -10.56
N SER A 153 3.46 3.75 -11.40
CA SER A 153 3.88 3.77 -12.81
C SER A 153 5.40 3.87 -12.96
N ILE A 154 6.04 4.70 -12.15
CA ILE A 154 7.51 4.84 -12.14
C ILE A 154 8.15 3.52 -11.69
N TRP A 155 7.65 2.91 -10.62
CA TRP A 155 8.18 1.63 -10.14
C TRP A 155 7.92 0.47 -11.11
N CYS A 156 6.79 0.46 -11.80
CA CYS A 156 6.54 -0.48 -12.90
C CYS A 156 7.58 -0.30 -14.01
N PHE A 157 7.87 0.94 -14.41
CA PHE A 157 8.92 1.24 -15.38
C PHE A 157 10.29 0.75 -14.90
N LEU A 158 10.64 0.96 -13.63
CA LEU A 158 11.94 0.52 -13.08
C LEU A 158 12.08 -1.01 -13.14
N CYS A 159 11.02 -1.76 -12.78
CA CYS A 159 10.99 -3.22 -12.97
C CYS A 159 11.16 -3.60 -14.45
N GLU A 160 10.42 -2.98 -15.35
CA GLU A 160 10.49 -3.29 -16.77
C GLU A 160 11.81 -2.90 -17.42
N ALA A 161 12.45 -1.83 -16.94
CA ALA A 161 13.77 -1.41 -17.40
C ALA A 161 14.83 -2.46 -17.05
N GLN A 162 14.70 -3.12 -15.90
CA GLN A 162 15.58 -4.24 -15.51
C GLN A 162 15.33 -5.50 -16.36
N LEU A 163 14.09 -5.73 -16.81
CA LEU A 163 13.73 -6.89 -17.62
C LEU A 163 14.07 -6.72 -19.11
N TYR A 164 13.79 -5.54 -19.67
CA TYR A 164 13.71 -5.31 -21.10
C TYR A 164 14.57 -4.13 -21.58
N GLY A 165 15.14 -3.36 -20.66
CA GLY A 165 15.84 -2.12 -20.95
C GLY A 165 14.93 -0.89 -20.96
N VAL A 166 15.54 0.28 -20.74
CA VAL A 166 14.88 1.59 -20.60
C VAL A 166 13.98 1.95 -21.79
N ASP A 167 14.45 1.71 -23.02
CA ASP A 167 13.72 2.14 -24.22
C ASP A 167 12.42 1.33 -24.41
N GLU A 168 12.46 0.04 -24.09
CA GLU A 168 11.27 -0.82 -24.15
C GLU A 168 10.31 -0.53 -22.99
N ALA A 169 10.84 -0.35 -21.78
CA ALA A 169 10.06 0.04 -20.61
C ALA A 169 9.33 1.38 -20.84
N ARG A 170 9.95 2.31 -21.57
CA ARG A 170 9.31 3.59 -21.93
C ARG A 170 8.17 3.43 -22.94
N GLN A 171 8.29 2.49 -23.89
CA GLN A 171 7.19 2.20 -24.81
C GLN A 171 5.98 1.57 -24.11
N ARG A 172 6.23 0.85 -23.02
CA ARG A 172 5.22 0.19 -22.18
C ARG A 172 4.80 1.01 -20.96
N PHE A 173 5.23 2.27 -20.90
CA PHE A 173 5.06 3.10 -19.71
C PHE A 173 3.59 3.18 -19.28
N LEU A 174 3.33 2.90 -18.02
CA LEU A 174 1.98 2.80 -17.49
C LEU A 174 1.36 4.19 -17.33
N GLU A 175 0.36 4.50 -18.15
CA GLU A 175 -0.34 5.78 -18.09
C GLU A 175 -1.32 5.86 -16.93
N VAL A 176 -1.24 6.95 -16.18
CA VAL A 176 -2.11 7.26 -15.03
C VAL A 176 -2.66 8.67 -15.13
N GLY A 177 -3.70 8.93 -14.36
CA GLY A 177 -4.31 10.24 -14.15
C GLY A 177 -3.38 11.22 -13.44
N ARG A 178 -3.98 12.31 -12.95
CA ARG A 178 -3.23 13.45 -12.43
C ARG A 178 -2.95 13.30 -10.94
N ASP A 179 -1.69 13.12 -10.60
CA ASP A 179 -1.19 13.25 -9.23
C ASP A 179 -1.23 14.73 -8.79
N PRO A 180 -1.80 15.05 -7.62
CA PRO A 180 -1.82 16.42 -7.11
C PRO A 180 -0.45 16.92 -6.62
N ARG A 181 0.53 16.05 -6.38
CA ARG A 181 1.88 16.39 -5.92
C ARG A 181 2.73 16.83 -7.12
N PRO A 182 3.17 18.11 -7.21
CA PRO A 182 3.93 18.58 -8.37
C PRO A 182 5.22 17.79 -8.62
N VAL A 183 5.97 17.48 -7.55
CA VAL A 183 7.22 16.69 -7.66
C VAL A 183 7.00 15.32 -8.30
N MET A 184 5.89 14.66 -7.97
CA MET A 184 5.58 13.33 -8.49
C MET A 184 5.16 13.40 -9.96
N ARG A 185 4.45 14.46 -10.33
CA ARG A 185 4.11 14.70 -11.73
C ARG A 185 5.35 14.95 -12.59
N ASP A 186 6.27 15.79 -12.10
CA ASP A 186 7.51 16.09 -12.83
C ASP A 186 8.41 14.85 -12.93
N ALA A 187 8.48 14.02 -11.87
CA ALA A 187 9.17 12.73 -11.91
C ALA A 187 8.53 11.78 -12.93
N TYR A 188 7.20 11.66 -12.94
CA TYR A 188 6.45 10.84 -13.89
C TYR A 188 6.76 11.24 -15.33
N ASP A 189 6.70 12.54 -15.64
CA ASP A 189 6.98 13.07 -16.98
C ASP A 189 8.44 12.81 -17.37
N MET A 190 9.38 12.95 -16.44
CA MET A 190 10.80 12.62 -16.68
C MET A 190 11.02 11.14 -17.02
N PHE A 191 10.36 10.20 -16.34
CA PHE A 191 10.49 8.78 -16.65
C PHE A 191 9.81 8.41 -17.98
N LYS A 192 8.63 8.99 -18.24
CA LYS A 192 7.84 8.77 -19.46
C LYS A 192 8.51 9.32 -20.72
N ASP A 193 8.89 10.59 -20.69
CA ASP A 193 9.32 11.31 -21.89
C ASP A 193 10.84 11.50 -21.95
N GLY A 194 11.53 11.22 -20.83
CA GLY A 194 12.91 11.59 -20.61
C GLY A 194 13.02 12.99 -20.04
N GLY A 195 14.13 13.25 -19.36
CA GLY A 195 14.38 14.56 -18.79
C GLY A 195 15.72 14.65 -18.11
N ASP A 196 15.91 15.78 -17.43
CA ASP A 196 17.11 16.09 -16.67
C ASP A 196 16.84 15.88 -15.15
N PRO A 197 17.39 14.81 -14.55
CA PRO A 197 17.20 14.53 -13.12
C PRO A 197 17.86 15.58 -12.20
N GLU A 198 18.92 16.27 -12.62
CA GLU A 198 19.50 17.37 -11.83
C GLU A 198 18.55 18.56 -11.80
N LYS A 199 17.93 18.86 -12.94
CA LYS A 199 16.92 19.92 -13.02
C LYS A 199 15.72 19.62 -12.11
N LEU A 200 15.27 18.36 -12.06
CA LEU A 200 14.20 17.93 -11.16
C LEU A 200 14.58 18.21 -9.70
N ALA A 201 15.74 17.74 -9.24
CA ALA A 201 16.19 17.96 -7.86
C ALA A 201 16.38 19.46 -7.53
N ALA A 202 17.00 20.22 -8.44
CA ALA A 202 17.23 21.65 -8.27
C ALA A 202 15.93 22.44 -8.14
N GLN A 203 14.90 22.09 -8.93
CA GLN A 203 13.59 22.75 -8.90
C GLN A 203 12.94 22.71 -7.51
N PHE A 204 13.09 21.61 -6.77
CA PHE A 204 12.48 21.43 -5.45
C PHE A 204 13.42 21.72 -4.27
N SER A 205 14.70 22.05 -4.53
CA SER A 205 15.75 22.22 -3.52
C SER A 205 15.51 23.28 -2.43
N SER A 206 14.71 24.32 -2.74
CA SER A 206 14.34 25.38 -1.79
C SER A 206 12.91 25.24 -1.26
N GLY A 207 12.20 24.16 -1.63
CA GLY A 207 10.81 23.91 -1.29
C GLY A 207 10.61 23.17 0.02
N ARG A 208 9.53 22.39 0.10
CA ARG A 208 9.26 21.52 1.26
C ARG A 208 10.28 20.38 1.27
N GLU A 209 10.75 20.01 2.46
CA GLU A 209 11.72 18.93 2.65
C GLU A 209 11.29 17.62 1.98
N ASN A 210 10.01 17.25 2.10
CA ASN A 210 9.47 16.06 1.45
C ASN A 210 9.53 16.15 -0.09
N ASP A 211 9.25 17.32 -0.67
CA ASP A 211 9.30 17.47 -2.14
C ASP A 211 10.74 17.37 -2.63
N TYR A 212 11.69 17.97 -1.91
CA TYR A 212 13.10 17.83 -2.25
C TYR A 212 13.58 16.38 -2.12
N PHE A 213 13.17 15.69 -1.04
CA PHE A 213 13.48 14.28 -0.84
C PHE A 213 13.02 13.42 -2.03
N TYR A 214 11.76 13.54 -2.44
CA TYR A 214 11.24 12.78 -3.58
C TYR A 214 11.92 13.16 -4.90
N ALA A 215 12.18 14.46 -5.13
CA ALA A 215 12.88 14.91 -6.32
C ALA A 215 14.28 14.29 -6.40
N SER A 216 15.04 14.29 -5.31
CA SER A 216 16.36 13.66 -5.22
C SER A 216 16.29 12.13 -5.36
N LEU A 217 15.32 11.48 -4.75
CA LEU A 217 15.12 10.02 -4.85
C LEU A 217 14.89 9.60 -6.31
N TYR A 218 13.92 10.22 -6.99
CA TYR A 218 13.59 9.86 -8.36
C TYR A 218 14.65 10.29 -9.37
N ALA A 219 15.37 11.38 -9.11
CA ALA A 219 16.56 11.73 -9.87
C ALA A 219 17.63 10.62 -9.80
N GLY A 220 17.90 10.09 -8.59
CA GLY A 220 18.83 8.98 -8.39
C GLY A 220 18.41 7.69 -9.09
N LEU A 221 17.14 7.28 -8.93
CA LEU A 221 16.60 6.09 -9.60
C LEU A 221 16.61 6.22 -11.13
N TYR A 222 16.38 7.43 -11.65
CA TYR A 222 16.47 7.69 -13.08
C TYR A 222 17.90 7.47 -13.57
N TYR A 223 18.91 8.03 -12.88
CA TYR A 223 20.32 7.80 -13.23
C TYR A 223 20.70 6.31 -13.20
N GLU A 224 20.27 5.58 -12.17
CA GLU A 224 20.50 4.14 -12.08
C GLU A 224 19.95 3.41 -13.32
N SER A 225 18.71 3.73 -13.74
CA SER A 225 18.12 3.12 -14.93
C SER A 225 18.89 3.43 -16.22
N GLN A 226 19.37 4.66 -16.40
CA GLN A 226 20.14 5.06 -17.59
C GLN A 226 21.53 4.42 -17.60
N TRP A 227 22.16 4.33 -16.43
CA TRP A 227 23.44 3.66 -16.27
C TRP A 227 23.37 2.18 -16.65
N LEU A 228 22.31 1.49 -16.24
CA LEU A 228 22.09 0.09 -16.61
C LEU A 228 21.92 -0.08 -18.13
N LYS A 229 21.23 0.86 -18.79
CA LYS A 229 21.13 0.91 -20.25
C LYS A 229 22.52 1.05 -20.90
N GLU A 230 23.35 1.96 -20.43
CA GLU A 230 24.70 2.17 -20.96
C GLU A 230 25.60 0.94 -20.76
N LEU A 231 25.52 0.30 -19.60
CA LEU A 231 26.22 -0.95 -19.30
C LEU A 231 25.81 -2.06 -20.26
N GLN A 232 24.51 -2.25 -20.45
CA GLN A 232 23.98 -3.27 -21.37
C GLN A 232 24.48 -3.03 -22.80
N GLN A 233 24.44 -1.77 -23.27
CA GLN A 233 24.96 -1.41 -24.58
C GLN A 233 26.47 -1.64 -24.71
N ALA A 234 27.25 -1.28 -23.69
CA ALA A 234 28.70 -1.48 -23.69
C ALA A 234 29.08 -2.96 -23.73
N ASN A 235 28.34 -3.82 -23.02
CA ASN A 235 28.52 -5.27 -23.06
C ASN A 235 28.19 -5.85 -24.44
N LEU A 236 27.13 -5.37 -25.10
CA LEU A 236 26.79 -5.75 -26.48
C LEU A 236 27.87 -5.30 -27.48
N ASP A 237 28.48 -4.14 -27.25
CA ASP A 237 29.58 -3.60 -28.05
C ASP A 237 30.95 -4.26 -27.77
N GLY A 238 31.05 -5.16 -26.78
CA GLY A 238 32.29 -5.80 -26.35
C GLY A 238 33.29 -4.86 -25.65
N LYS A 239 32.82 -3.77 -25.03
CA LYS A 239 33.66 -2.80 -24.31
C LYS A 239 33.89 -3.27 -22.85
N PRO A 240 35.12 -3.20 -22.32
CA PRO A 240 35.40 -3.65 -20.95
C PRO A 240 34.78 -2.73 -19.87
N GLU A 241 34.20 -3.34 -18.83
CA GLU A 241 33.46 -2.71 -17.73
C GLU A 241 34.19 -1.56 -17.02
N GLY A 242 35.53 -1.56 -17.02
CA GLY A 242 36.37 -0.58 -16.30
C GLY A 242 36.35 0.85 -16.83
N LYS A 243 35.66 1.15 -17.95
CA LYS A 243 35.56 2.51 -18.53
C LYS A 243 34.27 3.24 -18.18
N ILE A 244 33.30 2.56 -17.59
CA ILE A 244 32.02 3.18 -17.24
C ILE A 244 32.22 3.74 -15.82
N ASN A 245 32.25 5.07 -15.71
CA ASN A 245 32.71 5.79 -14.52
C ASN A 245 31.66 5.79 -13.40
N LYS A 246 31.86 4.99 -12.34
CA LYS A 246 30.96 4.81 -11.17
C LYS A 246 30.66 6.08 -10.33
N ARG A 247 31.10 7.27 -10.76
CA ARG A 247 31.13 8.49 -9.91
C ARG A 247 29.81 9.24 -9.75
N ALA A 248 28.67 8.72 -10.20
CA ALA A 248 27.37 9.37 -10.01
C ALA A 248 26.49 8.72 -8.92
N LEU A 249 26.93 7.64 -8.26
CA LEU A 249 26.02 6.80 -7.47
C LEU A 249 25.82 7.16 -5.99
N PHE A 250 26.44 8.21 -5.46
CA PHE A 250 26.11 8.66 -4.10
C PHE A 250 26.22 10.19 -4.00
N VAL A 251 25.07 10.82 -3.75
CA VAL A 251 24.97 12.11 -3.04
C VAL A 251 25.64 11.98 -1.68
#